data_AF-A0A2G6FGL7-F1
#
_entry.id   AF-A0A2G6FGL7-F1
#
_cell.length_a   1.000
_cell.length_b   1.000
_cell.length_c   1.000
_cell.angle_alpha   90.00
_cell.angle_beta   90.00
_cell.angle_gamma   90.00
#
_symmetry.space_group_name_H-M   'P 1'
#
loop_
_entity.id
_entity.type
_entity.pdbx_description
1 polymer ?
#
loop_
_entity_poly.entity_id
_entity_poly.type
_entity_poly.pdbx_seq_one_letter_code
_entity_poly.pdbx_strand_id
1 'polypeptide(L)'
;MVPLRRRHRHQLRYGRCINTLSQIPAGCYEDIPDETVICRCEEVRMGQIRKQLANGFTTMRSLKMATRAGMGNCQGRICGPTMFDMLTAATHQRPEAIGCSSPRAPVKMIPMAAAAYLGPEAD
;
A
#
# COMPACT_ATOMS: atom_id res chain seq x y z
N MET A 1 5.62 26.93 -12.81
CA MET A 1 5.60 25.44 -12.77
C MET A 1 6.98 24.75 -12.82
N VAL A 2 8.00 25.28 -13.53
CA VAL A 2 9.36 24.67 -13.61
C VAL A 2 10.04 24.40 -12.25
N PRO A 3 10.03 25.32 -11.25
CA PRO A 3 10.67 25.06 -9.95
C PRO A 3 10.01 23.91 -9.16
N LEU A 4 8.69 23.77 -9.22
CA LEU A 4 7.97 22.66 -8.58
C LEU A 4 8.34 21.31 -9.20
N ARG A 5 8.47 21.24 -10.54
CA ARG A 5 8.87 20.01 -11.24
C ARG A 5 10.30 19.59 -10.88
N ARG A 6 11.23 20.53 -10.73
CA ARG A 6 12.61 20.26 -10.29
C ARG A 6 12.64 19.72 -8.85
N ARG A 7 11.91 20.36 -7.94
CA ARG A 7 11.78 19.90 -6.54
C ARG A 7 11.17 18.50 -6.46
N HIS A 8 10.09 18.25 -7.20
CA HIS A 8 9.45 16.93 -7.26
C HIS A 8 10.41 15.85 -7.77
N ARG A 9 11.17 16.11 -8.85
CA ARG A 9 12.18 15.16 -9.35
C ARG A 9 13.26 14.86 -8.32
N HIS A 10 13.73 15.88 -7.60
CA HIS A 10 14.70 15.69 -6.52
C HIS A 10 14.12 14.81 -5.38
N GLN A 11 12.88 15.06 -4.96
CA GLN A 11 12.18 14.26 -3.95
C GLN A 11 11.99 12.81 -4.38
N LEU A 12 11.60 12.57 -5.64
CA LEU A 12 11.49 11.21 -6.19
C LEU A 12 12.84 10.49 -6.23
N ARG A 13 13.93 11.20 -6.57
CA ARG A 13 15.28 10.62 -6.54
C ARG A 13 15.68 10.24 -5.12
N TYR A 14 15.45 11.12 -4.15
CA TYR A 14 15.70 10.84 -2.74
C TYR A 14 14.88 9.64 -2.24
N GLY A 15 13.58 9.60 -2.56
CA GLY A 15 12.70 8.49 -2.20
C GLY A 15 13.16 7.15 -2.78
N ARG A 16 13.65 7.13 -4.03
CA ARG A 16 14.25 5.92 -4.62
C ARG A 16 15.44 5.42 -3.80
N CYS A 17 16.37 6.31 -3.43
CA CYS A 17 17.52 5.93 -2.62
C CYS A 17 17.11 5.33 -1.27
N ILE A 18 16.19 5.99 -0.56
CA ILE A 18 15.70 5.49 0.73
C ILE A 18 15.00 4.14 0.58
N ASN A 19 14.14 3.99 -0.43
CA ASN A 19 13.43 2.74 -0.68
C ASN A 19 14.41 1.60 -0.97
N THR A 20 15.44 1.83 -1.80
CA THR A 20 16.48 0.82 -2.08
C THR A 20 17.26 0.43 -0.83
N LEU A 21 17.68 1.39 -0.01
CA LEU A 21 18.43 1.12 1.23
C LEU A 21 17.60 0.40 2.29
N SER A 22 16.27 0.54 2.23
CA SER A 22 15.34 -0.05 3.21
C SER A 22 14.70 -1.35 2.72
N GLN A 23 15.18 -1.92 1.60
CA GLN A 23 14.64 -3.18 1.09
C GLN A 23 14.97 -4.32 2.05
N ILE A 24 13.96 -5.13 2.31
CA ILE A 24 14.08 -6.34 3.11
C ILE A 24 14.26 -7.54 2.14
N PRO A 25 15.17 -8.48 2.43
CA PRO A 25 15.32 -9.69 1.64
C PRO A 25 14.00 -10.46 1.54
N ALA A 26 13.69 -11.01 0.37
CA ALA A 26 12.42 -11.69 0.11
C ALA A 26 12.11 -12.76 1.18
N GLY A 27 13.11 -13.60 1.50
CA GLY A 27 13.04 -14.68 2.50
C GLY A 27 12.52 -14.28 3.89
N CYS A 28 12.68 -13.00 4.26
CA CYS A 28 12.21 -12.53 5.56
C CYS A 28 10.69 -12.40 5.63
N TYR A 29 9.98 -12.36 4.49
CA TYR A 29 8.51 -12.29 4.48
C TYR A 29 7.85 -13.65 4.74
N GLU A 30 8.51 -14.76 4.38
CA GLU A 30 8.09 -16.12 4.69
C GLU A 30 8.23 -16.43 6.19
N ASP A 31 9.19 -15.81 6.87
CA ASP A 31 9.45 -16.06 8.30
C ASP A 31 8.50 -15.31 9.24
N ILE A 32 7.63 -14.44 8.72
CA ILE A 32 6.69 -13.66 9.55
C ILE A 32 5.67 -14.61 10.21
N PRO A 33 5.52 -14.61 11.54
CA PRO A 33 4.53 -15.44 12.22
C PRO A 33 3.10 -15.07 11.80
N ASP A 34 2.22 -16.06 11.70
CA ASP A 34 0.83 -15.87 11.24
C ASP A 34 0.03 -14.89 12.10
N GLU A 35 0.33 -14.81 13.40
CA GLU A 35 -0.32 -13.90 14.34
C GLU A 35 0.13 -12.43 14.20
N THR A 36 1.14 -12.16 13.38
CA THR A 36 1.67 -10.80 13.20
C THR A 36 0.63 -9.93 12.49
N VAL A 37 0.26 -8.81 13.12
CA VAL A 37 -0.65 -7.83 12.52
C VAL A 37 0.07 -7.05 11.42
N ILE A 38 -0.40 -7.21 10.18
CA ILE A 38 0.13 -6.49 9.02
C ILE A 38 -0.66 -5.20 8.76
N CYS A 39 -1.99 -5.23 8.88
CA CYS A 39 -2.82 -4.05 8.78
C CYS A 39 -3.42 -3.68 10.14
N ARG A 40 -2.82 -2.71 10.85
CA ARG A 40 -3.33 -2.26 12.15
C ARG A 40 -4.75 -1.69 12.10
N CYS A 41 -5.12 -1.00 11.01
CA CYS A 41 -6.42 -0.32 10.95
C CYS A 41 -7.60 -1.28 10.76
N GLU A 42 -7.39 -2.42 10.12
CA GLU A 42 -8.43 -3.44 9.87
C GLU A 42 -8.11 -4.76 10.61
N GLU A 43 -7.11 -4.73 11.49
CA GLU A 43 -6.64 -5.85 12.31
C GLU A 43 -6.30 -7.13 11.53
N VAL A 44 -5.81 -6.97 10.29
CA VAL A 44 -5.47 -8.10 9.41
C VAL A 44 -4.10 -8.66 9.76
N ARG A 45 -4.05 -9.96 10.02
CA ARG A 45 -2.86 -10.75 10.38
C ARG A 45 -2.23 -11.43 9.16
N MET A 46 -0.95 -11.81 9.29
CA MET A 46 -0.19 -12.47 8.22
C MET A 46 -0.84 -13.78 7.75
N GLY A 47 -1.33 -14.60 8.68
CA GLY A 47 -2.01 -15.86 8.34
C GLY A 47 -3.26 -15.66 7.49
N GLN A 48 -4.01 -14.56 7.72
CA GLN A 48 -5.18 -14.21 6.91
C GLN A 48 -4.77 -13.80 5.49
N ILE A 49 -3.66 -13.07 5.34
CA ILE A 49 -3.10 -12.71 4.02
C ILE A 49 -2.65 -13.96 3.28
N ARG A 50 -1.89 -14.85 3.93
CA ARG A 50 -1.44 -16.13 3.35
C ARG A 50 -2.60 -17.00 2.89
N LYS A 51 -3.67 -17.08 3.69
CA LYS A 51 -4.89 -17.80 3.31
C LYS A 51 -5.50 -17.24 2.02
N GLN A 52 -5.57 -15.92 1.86
CA GLN A 52 -6.10 -15.35 0.63
C GLN A 52 -5.14 -15.49 -0.56
N LEU A 53 -3.84 -15.48 -0.32
CA LEU A 53 -2.87 -15.80 -1.37
C LEU A 53 -3.05 -17.22 -1.90
N ALA A 54 -3.23 -18.19 -1.01
CA ALA A 54 -3.53 -19.57 -1.39
C ALA A 54 -4.85 -19.71 -2.16
N ASN A 55 -5.82 -18.81 -1.93
CA ASN A 55 -7.07 -18.73 -2.69
C ASN A 55 -6.94 -18.00 -4.04
N GLY A 56 -5.73 -17.58 -4.43
CA GLY A 56 -5.46 -16.94 -5.72
C GLY A 56 -5.57 -15.41 -5.72
N PHE A 57 -5.71 -14.75 -4.56
CA PHE A 57 -5.73 -13.29 -4.47
C PHE A 57 -4.31 -12.70 -4.52
N THR A 58 -3.69 -12.72 -5.71
CA THR A 58 -2.27 -12.42 -5.94
C THR A 58 -1.94 -10.98 -6.36
N THR A 59 -2.93 -10.08 -6.39
CA THR A 59 -2.73 -8.67 -6.76
C THR A 59 -3.07 -7.76 -5.58
N MET A 60 -2.52 -6.55 -5.55
CA MET A 60 -2.85 -5.57 -4.51
C MET A 60 -4.36 -5.28 -4.45
N ARG A 61 -5.03 -5.20 -5.61
CA ARG A 61 -6.48 -4.96 -5.67
C ARG A 61 -7.26 -6.15 -5.12
N SER A 62 -6.94 -7.36 -5.55
CA SER A 62 -7.68 -8.56 -5.18
C SER A 62 -7.49 -8.91 -3.70
N LEU A 63 -6.26 -8.79 -3.18
CA LEU A 63 -5.96 -8.99 -1.76
C LEU A 63 -6.65 -7.93 -0.88
N LYS A 64 -6.63 -6.65 -1.30
CA LYS A 64 -7.36 -5.56 -0.63
C LYS A 64 -8.86 -5.88 -0.55
N MET A 65 -9.50 -6.33 -1.64
CA MET A 65 -10.92 -6.70 -1.63
C MET A 65 -11.21 -7.88 -0.70
N ALA A 66 -10.34 -8.89 -0.69
CA ALA A 66 -10.54 -10.11 0.10
C ALA A 66 -10.32 -9.91 1.61
N THR A 67 -9.42 -8.99 2.01
CA THR A 67 -9.01 -8.82 3.41
C THR A 67 -9.38 -7.47 4.02
N ARG A 68 -9.82 -6.50 3.20
CA ARG A 68 -9.95 -5.08 3.55
C ARG A 68 -8.64 -4.37 3.93
N ALA A 69 -7.49 -5.06 3.94
CA ALA A 69 -6.22 -4.47 4.29
C ALA A 69 -5.91 -3.24 3.39
N GLY A 70 -5.64 -2.10 4.03
CA GLY A 70 -5.45 -0.83 3.35
C GLY A 70 -6.73 -0.02 3.07
N MET A 71 -7.90 -0.43 3.59
CA MET A 71 -9.14 0.35 3.55
C MET A 71 -9.40 1.21 4.79
N GLY A 72 -8.69 0.96 5.90
CA GLY A 72 -8.91 1.71 7.14
C GLY A 72 -8.35 3.14 7.10
N ASN A 73 -8.36 3.81 8.24
CA ASN A 73 -7.99 5.22 8.39
C ASN A 73 -6.65 5.64 7.74
N CYS A 74 -5.65 4.75 7.71
CA CYS A 74 -4.37 5.04 7.07
C CYS A 74 -4.41 4.94 5.53
N GLN A 75 -5.48 4.41 4.94
CA GLN A 75 -5.67 4.18 3.50
C GLN A 75 -4.49 3.45 2.85
N GLY A 76 -3.94 2.45 3.56
CA GLY A 76 -2.83 1.63 3.07
C GLY A 76 -1.45 2.27 3.13
N ARG A 77 -1.29 3.48 3.70
CA ARG A 77 0.03 4.14 3.82
C ARG A 77 1.06 3.37 4.65
N ILE A 78 0.59 2.55 5.59
CA ILE A 78 1.47 1.79 6.50
C ILE A 78 1.68 0.37 5.97
N CYS A 79 0.59 -0.37 5.74
CA CYS A 79 0.68 -1.77 5.33
C CYS A 79 0.90 -1.97 3.82
N GLY A 80 0.65 -0.95 2.99
CA GLY A 80 0.70 -1.05 1.52
C GLY A 80 2.03 -1.53 0.97
N PRO A 81 3.18 -0.89 1.32
CA PRO A 81 4.49 -1.34 0.86
C PRO A 81 4.81 -2.77 1.30
N THR A 82 4.55 -3.10 2.56
CA THR A 82 4.75 -4.45 3.10
C THR A 82 3.90 -5.49 2.37
N MET A 83 2.63 -5.22 2.11
CA MET A 83 1.77 -6.11 1.32
C MET A 83 2.28 -6.28 -0.11
N PHE A 84 2.77 -5.22 -0.74
CA PHE A 84 3.32 -5.28 -2.09
C PHE A 84 4.56 -6.16 -2.14
N ASP A 85 5.47 -6.00 -1.19
CA ASP A 85 6.70 -6.80 -1.10
C ASP A 85 6.39 -8.26 -0.77
N MET A 86 5.43 -8.52 0.14
CA MET A 86 4.94 -9.88 0.43
C MET A 86 4.35 -10.56 -0.82
N LEU A 87 3.54 -9.84 -1.60
CA LEU A 87 3.00 -10.35 -2.86
C LEU A 87 4.13 -10.66 -3.85
N THR A 88 5.13 -9.79 -3.92
CA THR A 88 6.31 -9.98 -4.79
C THR A 88 7.11 -11.20 -4.39
N ALA A 89 7.38 -11.37 -3.09
CA ALA A 89 8.08 -12.52 -2.53
C ALA A 89 7.30 -13.82 -2.77
N ALA A 90 6.00 -13.85 -2.45
CA ALA A 90 5.18 -15.06 -2.51
C ALA A 90 4.82 -15.52 -3.94
N THR A 91 4.69 -14.58 -4.89
CA THR A 91 4.20 -14.90 -6.24
C THR A 91 5.30 -14.90 -7.30
N HIS A 92 6.46 -14.31 -6.99
CA HIS A 92 7.54 -14.04 -7.95
C HIS A 92 7.09 -13.32 -9.23
N GLN A 93 5.94 -12.65 -9.18
CA GLN A 93 5.41 -11.91 -10.32
C GLN A 93 6.16 -10.60 -10.49
N ARG A 94 6.13 -10.07 -11.72
CA ARG A 94 6.65 -8.74 -12.00
C ARG A 94 5.79 -7.68 -11.27
N PRO A 95 6.39 -6.56 -10.81
CA PRO A 95 5.69 -5.46 -10.15
C PRO A 95 4.40 -5.00 -10.86
N GLU A 96 4.39 -4.99 -12.19
CA GLU A 96 3.26 -4.55 -12.99
C GLU A 96 2.04 -5.49 -12.90
N ALA A 97 2.28 -6.80 -12.72
CA ALA A 97 1.21 -7.79 -12.57
C ALA A 97 0.56 -7.73 -11.18
N ILE A 98 1.35 -7.45 -10.15
CA ILE A 98 0.87 -7.25 -8.78
C ILE A 98 0.01 -5.97 -8.69
N GLY A 99 0.45 -4.93 -9.40
CA GLY A 99 -0.22 -3.64 -9.49
C GLY A 99 -0.14 -2.82 -8.19
N CYS A 100 -0.66 -1.59 -8.24
CA CYS A 100 -0.67 -0.66 -7.11
C CYS A 100 -2.09 -0.36 -6.65
N SER A 101 -2.26 -0.07 -5.35
CA SER A 101 -3.51 0.56 -4.88
C SER A 101 -3.55 2.00 -5.38
N SER A 102 -4.62 2.38 -6.09
CA SER A 102 -4.80 3.76 -6.53
C SER A 102 -5.18 4.67 -5.35
N PRO A 103 -4.51 5.81 -5.16
CA PRO A 103 -4.96 6.83 -4.22
C PRO A 103 -6.28 7.44 -4.73
N ARG A 104 -7.20 7.70 -3.82
CA ARG A 104 -8.47 8.39 -4.08
C ARG A 104 -8.54 9.63 -3.20
N ALA A 105 -9.21 10.67 -3.70
CA ALA A 105 -9.48 11.84 -2.89
C ALA A 105 -10.48 11.48 -1.77
N PRO A 106 -10.32 12.04 -0.56
CA PRO A 106 -9.20 12.86 -0.11
C PRO A 106 -7.97 12.01 0.29
N VAL A 107 -6.76 12.45 -0.06
CA VAL A 107 -5.50 11.69 0.19
C VAL A 107 -5.24 11.47 1.69
N LYS A 108 -5.59 12.47 2.50
CA LYS A 108 -5.67 12.37 3.97
C LYS A 108 -7.11 12.50 4.38
N MET A 109 -7.50 11.82 5.45
CA MET A 109 -8.82 12.03 6.03
C MET A 109 -8.96 13.48 6.44
N ILE A 110 -10.09 14.09 6.09
CA ILE A 110 -10.46 15.44 6.47
C ILE A 110 -11.78 15.37 7.24
N PRO A 111 -12.01 16.23 8.23
CA PRO A 111 -13.32 16.35 8.87
C PRO A 111 -14.41 16.67 7.85
N MET A 112 -15.64 16.21 8.08
CA MET A 112 -16.77 16.51 7.19
C MET A 112 -17.02 18.02 7.04
N ALA A 113 -16.82 18.78 8.12
CA ALA A 113 -16.87 20.23 8.07
C ALA A 113 -15.86 20.82 7.07
N ALA A 114 -14.64 20.29 7.01
CA ALA A 114 -13.62 20.73 6.06
C ALA A 114 -13.97 20.34 4.61
N ALA A 115 -14.60 19.17 4.41
CA ALA A 115 -15.08 18.75 3.09
C ALA A 115 -16.17 19.68 2.55
N ALA A 116 -17.06 20.18 3.41
CA ALA A 116 -18.12 21.12 3.02
C ALA A 116 -17.58 22.45 2.46
N TYR A 117 -16.41 22.90 2.92
CA TYR A 117 -15.76 24.13 2.42
C TYR A 117 -15.09 23.96 1.05
N LEU A 118 -14.82 22.73 0.61
CA LEU A 118 -14.13 22.49 -0.67
C LEU A 118 -15.08 22.58 -1.88
N GLY A 119 -16.41 22.67 -1.65
CA GLY A 119 -17.43 22.66 -2.71
C GLY A 119 -17.40 21.37 -3.55
N PRO A 120 -18.39 21.13 -4.42
CA PRO A 120 -18.23 20.15 -5.48
C PRO A 120 -17.19 20.70 -6.47
N GLU A 121 -15.99 20.10 -6.54
CA GLU A 121 -15.12 20.33 -7.70
C GLU A 121 -15.87 19.82 -8.94
N ALA A 122 -16.13 20.73 -9.89
CA ALA A 122 -16.69 20.44 -11.19
C ALA A 122 -15.73 19.56 -12.00
N ASP A 123 -16.29 18.49 -12.58
CA ASP A 123 -15.79 17.57 -13.62
C ASP A 123 -14.29 17.58 -14.00
#